data_AF-S9RVM1-F1
#
_entry.id   AF-S9RVM1-F1
#
_cell.length_a   1.000
_cell.length_b   1.000
_cell.length_c   1.000
_cell.angle_alpha   90.00
_cell.angle_beta   90.00
_cell.angle_gamma   90.00
#
_symmetry.space_group_name_H-M   'P 1'
#
loop_
_entity.id
_entity.type
_entity.pdbx_description
1 polymer ?
#
loop_
_entity_poly.entity_id
_entity_poly.type
_entity_poly.pdbx_seq_one_letter_code
_entity_poly.pdbx_strand_id
1 'polypeptide(L)'
;MLRRYFLLIAACAGLAACAETGPVNIAPDTTIYMTRHGDRAAENLSDLGRDRARALVAALEGAPIDAIYSPDIQRNLDTAAPLAEARGLPVETRAPQAPTARLARESAGRSVVWVGNKGNITTIWETLGLPGAPPLGYGDLAVIRTDAEGRVTIERRRYGP
;
A
#
# COMPACT_ATOMS: atom_id res chain seq x y z
N MET A 1 34.69 63.54 7.48
CA MET A 1 35.20 62.36 6.75
C MET A 1 34.47 61.13 7.29
N LEU A 2 33.89 60.33 6.38
CA LEU A 2 33.02 59.18 6.64
C LEU A 2 33.80 57.93 7.08
N ARG A 3 33.21 57.10 7.97
CA ARG A 3 33.09 55.62 7.85
C ARG A 3 32.39 55.05 9.08
N ARG A 4 31.09 54.73 9.00
CA ARG A 4 30.47 53.47 8.51
C ARG A 4 30.49 52.34 9.54
N TYR A 5 29.35 52.20 10.21
CA TYR A 5 28.83 51.01 10.88
C TYR A 5 28.87 49.77 10.00
N PHE A 6 29.11 48.59 10.58
CA PHE A 6 28.52 47.33 10.12
C PHE A 6 28.27 46.40 11.31
N LEU A 7 27.01 46.35 11.74
CA LEU A 7 26.42 45.28 12.55
C LEU A 7 26.26 44.05 11.64
N LEU A 8 26.90 42.94 11.99
CA LEU A 8 26.62 41.64 11.38
C LEU A 8 25.47 40.97 12.15
N ILE A 9 24.27 41.06 11.59
CA ILE A 9 23.12 40.23 11.97
C ILE A 9 23.29 38.91 11.22
N ALA A 10 23.70 37.86 11.93
CA ALA A 10 23.65 36.49 11.42
C ALA A 10 22.18 36.02 11.44
N ALA A 11 21.54 36.05 10.27
CA ALA A 11 20.22 35.47 10.08
C ALA A 11 20.33 33.94 10.00
N CYS A 12 19.99 33.24 11.07
CA CYS A 12 19.69 31.81 11.05
C CYS A 12 18.41 31.60 10.23
N ALA A 13 18.57 31.16 8.97
CA ALA A 13 17.48 30.64 8.17
C ALA A 13 17.02 29.30 8.74
N GLY A 14 15.91 29.31 9.49
CA GLY A 14 15.24 28.10 9.95
C GLY A 14 14.66 27.35 8.75
N LEU A 15 15.19 26.16 8.47
CA LEU A 15 14.51 25.16 7.65
C LEU A 15 13.28 24.69 8.42
N ALA A 16 12.14 25.31 8.16
CA ALA A 16 10.85 24.80 8.58
C ALA A 16 10.61 23.47 7.86
N ALA A 17 10.88 22.36 8.56
CA ALA A 17 10.36 21.06 8.17
C ALA A 17 8.85 21.11 8.36
N CYS A 18 8.13 21.52 7.30
CA CYS A 18 6.70 21.37 7.24
C CYS A 18 6.40 19.87 7.28
N ALA A 19 6.09 19.35 8.47
CA ALA A 19 5.32 18.13 8.59
C ALA A 19 3.96 18.44 7.98
N GLU A 20 3.74 18.07 6.72
CA GLU A 20 2.44 18.20 6.09
C GLU A 20 1.46 17.28 6.81
N THR A 21 0.72 17.83 7.76
CA THR A 21 -0.39 17.17 8.46
C THR A 21 -1.68 17.20 7.62
N GLY A 22 -1.55 17.10 6.30
CA GLY A 22 -2.67 17.08 5.37
C GLY A 22 -3.33 15.69 5.32
N PRO A 23 -4.55 15.59 4.76
CA PRO A 23 -5.17 14.29 4.50
C PRO A 23 -4.29 13.48 3.55
N VAL A 24 -4.06 12.21 3.89
CA VAL A 24 -3.31 11.28 3.04
C VAL A 24 -4.20 10.87 1.87
N ASN A 25 -3.79 11.23 0.66
CA ASN A 25 -4.51 10.87 -0.57
C ASN A 25 -3.66 9.93 -1.43
N ILE A 26 -4.31 9.09 -2.23
CA ILE A 26 -3.64 8.35 -3.30
C ILE A 26 -3.38 9.34 -4.45
N ALA A 27 -2.17 9.37 -5.00
CA ALA A 27 -1.84 10.24 -6.13
C ALA A 27 -2.66 9.87 -7.38
N PRO A 28 -2.83 10.77 -8.36
CA PRO A 28 -3.42 10.43 -9.67
C PRO A 28 -2.73 9.23 -10.35
N ASP A 29 -3.44 8.61 -11.29
CA ASP A 29 -2.96 7.50 -12.13
C ASP A 29 -2.31 6.36 -11.33
N THR A 30 -2.87 6.08 -10.15
CA THR A 30 -2.36 5.07 -9.22
C THR A 30 -3.34 3.93 -9.11
N THR A 31 -2.82 2.71 -8.99
CA THR A 31 -3.62 1.52 -8.70
C THR A 31 -3.07 0.81 -7.48
N ILE A 32 -3.96 0.45 -6.55
CA ILE A 32 -3.63 -0.41 -5.41
C ILE A 32 -4.52 -1.65 -5.46
N TYR A 33 -3.90 -2.81 -5.68
CA TYR A 33 -4.53 -4.12 -5.51
C TYR A 33 -4.37 -4.54 -4.05
N MET A 34 -5.46 -4.58 -3.30
CA MET A 34 -5.44 -4.83 -1.87
C MET A 34 -6.15 -6.12 -1.53
N THR A 35 -5.45 -7.00 -0.82
CA THR A 35 -6.02 -8.24 -0.31
C THR A 35 -5.45 -8.59 1.05
N ARG A 36 -6.18 -9.38 1.81
CA ARG A 36 -5.69 -9.99 3.04
C ARG A 36 -4.88 -11.25 2.73
N HIS A 37 -3.92 -11.59 3.59
CA HIS A 37 -3.28 -12.91 3.58
C HIS A 37 -4.31 -14.04 3.44
N GLY A 38 -3.92 -15.18 2.87
CA GLY A 38 -4.77 -16.35 2.67
C GLY A 38 -5.24 -17.02 3.97
N ASP A 39 -6.13 -18.00 3.85
CA ASP A 39 -6.65 -18.79 4.96
C ASP A 39 -5.53 -19.35 5.84
N ARG A 40 -5.78 -19.40 7.15
CA ARG A 40 -4.77 -19.77 8.15
C ARG A 40 -5.08 -21.09 8.84
N ALA A 41 -4.04 -21.83 9.17
CA ALA A 41 -4.03 -22.86 10.20
C ALA A 41 -3.09 -22.37 11.31
N ALA A 42 -3.66 -21.97 12.45
CA ALA A 42 -2.95 -21.20 13.48
C ALA A 42 -2.32 -19.91 12.91
N GLU A 43 -0.98 -19.79 12.93
CA GLU A 43 -0.26 -18.58 12.52
C GLU A 43 0.12 -18.55 11.03
N ASN A 44 0.21 -19.73 10.40
CA ASN A 44 0.66 -19.90 9.02
C ASN A 44 -0.51 -20.18 8.07
N LEU A 45 -0.24 -20.19 6.77
CA LEU A 45 -1.27 -20.54 5.78
C LEU A 45 -1.69 -22.00 5.93
N SER A 46 -3.00 -22.23 5.88
CA SER A 46 -3.55 -23.57 5.66
C SER A 46 -3.34 -24.01 4.21
N ASP A 47 -3.68 -25.26 3.89
CA ASP A 47 -3.64 -25.77 2.51
C ASP A 47 -4.52 -24.92 1.59
N LEU A 48 -5.74 -24.62 2.05
CA LEU A 48 -6.67 -23.70 1.39
C LEU A 48 -6.04 -22.31 1.20
N GLY A 49 -5.28 -21.82 2.19
CA GLY A 49 -4.59 -20.54 2.11
C GLY A 49 -3.49 -20.54 1.06
N ARG A 50 -2.76 -21.65 0.92
CA ARG A 50 -1.74 -21.82 -0.13
C ARG A 50 -2.37 -21.95 -1.52
N ASP A 51 -3.51 -22.62 -1.64
CA ASP A 51 -4.29 -22.66 -2.89
C ASP A 51 -4.77 -21.25 -3.28
N ARG A 52 -5.26 -20.49 -2.31
CA ARG A 52 -5.67 -19.10 -2.53
C ARG A 52 -4.50 -18.21 -2.93
N ALA A 53 -3.34 -18.35 -2.28
CA ALA A 53 -2.12 -17.62 -2.64
C ALA A 53 -1.73 -17.87 -4.11
N ARG A 54 -1.81 -19.12 -4.58
CA ARG A 54 -1.61 -19.45 -6.01
C ARG A 54 -2.67 -18.82 -6.91
N ALA A 55 -3.93 -18.83 -6.50
CA ALA A 55 -5.02 -18.25 -7.27
C ALA A 55 -4.91 -16.72 -7.46
N LEU A 56 -4.15 -16.02 -6.60
CA LEU A 56 -3.88 -14.59 -6.76
C LEU A 56 -3.16 -14.27 -8.08
N VAL A 57 -2.34 -15.20 -8.58
CA VAL A 57 -1.62 -15.04 -9.85
C VAL A 57 -2.60 -14.89 -11.01
N ALA A 58 -3.58 -15.81 -11.11
CA ALA A 58 -4.62 -15.76 -12.12
C ALA A 58 -5.56 -14.56 -11.92
N ALA A 59 -5.89 -14.22 -10.66
CA ALA A 59 -6.77 -13.10 -10.35
C ALA A 59 -6.22 -11.73 -10.80
N LEU A 60 -4.89 -11.62 -10.90
CA LEU A 60 -4.18 -10.43 -11.34
C LEU A 60 -3.49 -10.64 -12.69
N GLU A 61 -3.89 -11.64 -13.48
CA GLU A 61 -3.35 -11.85 -14.83
C GLU A 61 -3.60 -10.63 -15.71
N GLY A 62 -2.60 -10.24 -16.52
CA GLY A 62 -2.65 -9.04 -17.37
C GLY A 62 -2.66 -7.69 -16.62
N ALA A 63 -2.81 -7.67 -15.29
CA ALA A 63 -2.74 -6.44 -14.52
C ALA A 63 -1.30 -5.88 -14.47
N PRO A 64 -1.09 -4.57 -14.68
CA PRO A 64 0.20 -3.94 -14.43
C PRO A 64 0.52 -4.00 -12.93
N ILE A 65 1.74 -4.40 -12.58
CA ILE A 65 2.23 -4.47 -11.20
C ILE A 65 3.69 -4.02 -11.20
N ASP A 66 3.98 -2.94 -10.49
CA ASP A 66 5.31 -2.35 -10.35
C ASP A 66 5.98 -2.71 -9.03
N ALA A 67 5.20 -3.09 -8.01
CA ALA A 67 5.71 -3.48 -6.69
C ALA A 67 4.70 -4.34 -5.92
N ILE A 68 5.22 -5.18 -5.02
CA ILE A 68 4.43 -6.02 -4.10
C ILE A 68 4.86 -5.71 -2.68
N TYR A 69 3.94 -5.19 -1.88
CA TYR A 69 4.17 -4.81 -0.48
C TYR A 69 3.45 -5.75 0.49
N SER A 70 4.11 -6.03 1.60
CA SER A 70 3.59 -6.89 2.66
C SER A 70 4.18 -6.51 4.02
N PRO A 71 3.49 -6.73 5.14
CA PRO A 71 4.15 -6.87 6.44
C PRO A 71 5.17 -8.01 6.45
N ASP A 72 6.18 -7.90 7.30
CA ASP A 72 7.15 -8.98 7.57
C ASP A 72 6.54 -10.04 8.51
N ILE A 73 5.54 -10.75 7.99
CA ILE A 73 4.82 -11.81 8.70
C ILE A 73 4.70 -12.98 7.72
N GLN A 74 5.09 -14.18 8.16
CA GLN A 74 5.21 -15.35 7.28
C GLN A 74 3.97 -15.61 6.42
N ARG A 75 2.77 -15.65 7.02
CA ARG A 75 1.52 -15.86 6.24
C ARG A 75 1.28 -14.81 5.15
N ASN A 76 1.72 -13.57 5.37
CA ASN A 76 1.59 -12.51 4.38
C ASN A 76 2.61 -12.70 3.25
N LEU A 77 3.86 -12.99 3.61
CA LEU A 77 4.93 -13.31 2.66
C LEU A 77 4.56 -14.54 1.81
N ASP A 78 4.08 -15.60 2.43
CA ASP A 78 3.64 -16.84 1.76
C ASP A 78 2.44 -16.60 0.84
N THR A 79 1.58 -15.62 1.17
CA THR A 79 0.46 -15.26 0.28
C THR A 79 0.95 -14.49 -0.94
N ALA A 80 1.95 -13.60 -0.76
CA ALA A 80 2.52 -12.79 -1.83
C ALA A 80 3.48 -13.58 -2.73
N ALA A 81 4.14 -14.61 -2.21
CA ALA A 81 5.24 -15.32 -2.86
C ALA A 81 4.90 -15.87 -4.27
N PRO A 82 3.75 -16.54 -4.51
CA PRO A 82 3.44 -17.04 -5.86
C PRO A 82 3.30 -15.92 -6.90
N LEU A 83 2.72 -14.78 -6.50
CA LEU A 83 2.61 -13.61 -7.38
C LEU A 83 3.97 -12.96 -7.62
N ALA A 84 4.78 -12.83 -6.58
CA ALA A 84 6.14 -12.32 -6.69
C ALA A 84 6.99 -13.13 -7.67
N GLU A 85 6.96 -14.46 -7.54
CA GLU A 85 7.63 -15.39 -8.45
C GLU A 85 7.12 -15.25 -9.89
N ALA A 86 5.80 -15.28 -10.09
CA ALA A 86 5.20 -15.17 -11.43
C ALA A 86 5.47 -13.82 -12.12
N ARG A 87 5.73 -12.75 -11.35
CA ARG A 87 6.02 -11.40 -11.87
C ARG A 87 7.51 -11.08 -11.93
N GLY A 88 8.38 -11.93 -11.38
CA GLY A 88 9.80 -11.62 -11.24
C GLY A 88 10.06 -10.39 -10.37
N LEU A 89 9.19 -10.12 -9.39
CA LEU A 89 9.28 -8.98 -8.48
C LEU A 89 9.55 -9.46 -7.06
N PRO A 90 10.37 -8.74 -6.26
CA PRO A 90 10.52 -9.06 -4.85
C PRO A 90 9.26 -8.72 -4.04
N VAL A 91 9.09 -9.38 -2.90
CA VAL A 91 8.16 -8.92 -1.86
C VAL A 91 8.88 -7.90 -0.99
N GLU A 92 8.42 -6.67 -1.00
CA GLU A 92 9.00 -5.56 -0.26
C GLU A 92 8.30 -5.37 1.09
N THR A 93 9.03 -5.61 2.19
CA THR A 93 8.45 -5.59 3.53
C THR A 93 8.22 -4.16 4.05
N ARG A 94 7.09 -3.96 4.76
CA ARG A 94 6.69 -2.68 5.35
C ARG A 94 6.16 -2.87 6.78
N ALA A 95 6.48 -1.94 7.67
CA ALA A 95 5.97 -1.96 9.03
C ALA A 95 4.43 -1.85 9.03
N PRO A 96 3.71 -2.73 9.75
CA PRO A 96 2.25 -2.79 9.67
C PRO A 96 1.51 -1.70 10.46
N GLN A 97 2.18 -0.92 11.32
CA GLN A 97 1.52 -0.04 12.30
C GLN A 97 0.93 1.23 11.69
N ALA A 98 1.60 1.83 10.70
CA ALA A 98 1.17 3.07 10.04
C ALA A 98 1.52 3.04 8.53
N PRO A 99 0.97 2.09 7.76
CA PRO A 99 1.41 1.85 6.40
C PRO A 99 0.91 2.92 5.41
N THR A 100 -0.16 3.64 5.72
CA THR A 100 -0.92 4.44 4.74
C THR A 100 -0.10 5.52 4.05
N ALA A 101 0.54 6.41 4.81
CA ALA A 101 1.30 7.53 4.24
C ALA A 101 2.46 7.03 3.36
N ARG A 102 3.14 5.97 3.80
CA ARG A 102 4.21 5.34 3.05
C ARG A 102 3.69 4.66 1.79
N LEU A 103 2.59 3.90 1.88
CA LEU A 103 1.95 3.25 0.75
C LEU A 103 1.50 4.28 -0.30
N ALA A 104 0.82 5.35 0.12
CA ALA A 104 0.38 6.41 -0.77
C ALA A 104 1.56 7.07 -1.51
N ARG A 105 2.64 7.38 -0.79
CA ARG A 105 3.86 7.95 -1.39
C ARG A 105 4.56 7.00 -2.36
N GLU A 106 4.70 5.72 -2.00
CA GLU A 106 5.45 4.73 -2.78
C GLU A 106 4.65 4.13 -3.95
N SER A 107 3.33 4.29 -3.94
CA SER A 107 2.43 3.89 -5.04
C SER A 107 2.14 5.00 -6.04
N ALA A 108 2.59 6.24 -5.81
CA ALA A 108 2.24 7.38 -6.65
C ALA A 108 2.59 7.15 -8.13
N GLY A 109 1.57 7.20 -9.00
CA GLY A 109 1.66 6.97 -10.44
C GLY A 109 1.98 5.52 -10.83
N ARG A 110 1.83 4.57 -9.90
CA ARG A 110 2.22 3.17 -10.06
C ARG A 110 1.05 2.24 -9.76
N SER A 111 1.17 1.00 -10.20
CA SER A 111 0.28 -0.10 -9.86
C SER A 111 0.95 -1.02 -8.85
N VAL A 112 0.45 -1.10 -7.62
CA VAL A 112 1.10 -1.89 -6.56
C VAL A 112 0.13 -2.88 -5.92
N VAL A 113 0.67 -3.94 -5.33
CA VAL A 113 -0.10 -4.93 -4.55
C VAL A 113 0.19 -4.73 -3.07
N TRP A 114 -0.83 -4.73 -2.23
CA TRP A 114 -0.73 -4.79 -0.77
C TRP A 114 -1.35 -6.08 -0.25
N VAL A 115 -0.53 -6.95 0.32
CA VAL A 115 -0.96 -8.19 1.00
C VAL A 115 -0.95 -7.99 2.51
N GLY A 116 -2.12 -7.68 3.06
CA GLY A 116 -2.26 -7.18 4.44
C GLY A 116 -2.87 -8.16 5.44
N ASN A 117 -3.13 -7.62 6.63
CA ASN A 117 -3.93 -8.23 7.71
C ASN A 117 -5.14 -7.32 7.98
N LYS A 118 -6.13 -7.82 8.72
CA LYS A 118 -7.34 -7.05 9.01
C LYS A 118 -7.03 -5.64 9.54
N GLY A 119 -6.15 -5.54 10.54
CA GLY A 119 -5.81 -4.26 11.17
C GLY A 119 -5.25 -3.22 10.19
N ASN A 120 -4.17 -3.55 9.47
CA ASN A 120 -3.57 -2.58 8.54
C ASN A 120 -4.43 -2.30 7.31
N ILE A 121 -5.21 -3.27 6.82
CA ILE A 121 -6.18 -3.01 5.74
C ILE A 121 -7.23 -2.02 6.23
N THR A 122 -7.79 -2.21 7.43
CA THR A 122 -8.73 -1.27 8.05
C THR A 122 -8.09 0.12 8.20
N THR A 123 -6.88 0.20 8.76
CA THR A 123 -6.17 1.48 8.92
C THR A 123 -5.96 2.20 7.58
N ILE A 124 -5.53 1.50 6.53
CA ILE A 124 -5.36 2.10 5.20
C ILE A 124 -6.70 2.61 4.68
N TRP A 125 -7.74 1.79 4.78
CA TRP A 125 -9.07 2.10 4.27
C TRP A 125 -9.68 3.34 4.93
N GLU A 126 -9.61 3.41 6.26
CA GLU A 126 -10.14 4.53 7.05
C GLU A 126 -9.32 5.79 6.86
N THR A 127 -7.98 5.70 6.86
CA THR A 127 -7.10 6.87 6.69
C THR A 127 -7.26 7.51 5.31
N LEU A 128 -7.50 6.71 4.27
CA LEU A 128 -7.75 7.19 2.92
C LEU A 128 -9.22 7.60 2.68
N GLY A 129 -10.11 7.42 3.67
CA GLY A 129 -11.53 7.75 3.54
C GLY A 129 -12.25 6.95 2.45
N LEU A 130 -11.85 5.70 2.19
CA LEU A 130 -12.42 4.90 1.11
C LEU A 130 -13.88 4.47 1.44
N PRO A 131 -14.81 4.53 0.49
CA PRO A 131 -16.22 4.23 0.76
C PRO A 131 -16.48 2.73 0.96
N GLY A 132 -17.42 2.41 1.85
CA GLY A 132 -17.85 1.04 2.13
C GLY A 132 -16.85 0.26 3.00
N ALA A 133 -17.04 -1.06 3.10
CA ALA A 133 -16.23 -1.89 3.99
C ALA A 133 -14.89 -2.31 3.37
N PRO A 134 -13.78 -2.39 4.13
CA PRO A 134 -12.51 -2.91 3.65
C PRO A 134 -12.58 -4.40 3.23
N PRO A 135 -11.68 -4.89 2.34
CA PRO A 135 -11.61 -6.29 1.90
C PRO A 135 -10.99 -7.20 2.98
N LEU A 136 -11.75 -7.51 4.03
CA LEU A 136 -11.26 -8.25 5.20
C LEU A 136 -11.45 -9.78 5.11
N GLY A 137 -12.31 -10.23 4.20
CA GLY A 137 -12.54 -11.65 3.93
C GLY A 137 -11.36 -12.30 3.23
N TYR A 138 -11.15 -13.59 3.49
CA TYR A 138 -10.20 -14.35 2.68
C TYR A 138 -10.71 -14.43 1.24
N GLY A 139 -9.82 -14.15 0.30
CA GLY A 139 -10.15 -14.11 -1.13
C GLY A 139 -10.78 -12.80 -1.58
N ASP A 140 -11.03 -11.83 -0.69
CA ASP A 140 -11.45 -10.51 -1.11
C ASP A 140 -10.28 -9.78 -1.78
N LEU A 141 -10.57 -9.15 -2.91
CA LEU A 141 -9.63 -8.32 -3.64
C LEU A 141 -10.31 -6.99 -3.95
N ALA A 142 -9.80 -5.90 -3.38
CA ALA A 142 -10.19 -4.56 -3.78
C ALA A 142 -9.16 -4.01 -4.77
N VAL A 143 -9.66 -3.42 -5.85
CA VAL A 143 -8.83 -2.74 -6.85
C VAL A 143 -9.19 -1.27 -6.78
N ILE A 144 -8.32 -0.50 -6.14
CA ILE A 144 -8.50 0.94 -5.89
C ILE A 144 -7.75 1.68 -6.99
N ARG A 145 -8.44 2.55 -7.74
CA ARG A 145 -7.85 3.32 -8.83
C ARG A 145 -8.11 4.79 -8.65
N THR A 146 -7.10 5.61 -8.90
CA THR A 146 -7.24 7.05 -9.10
C THR A 146 -7.03 7.37 -10.57
N ASP A 147 -7.92 8.20 -11.13
CA ASP A 147 -7.72 8.77 -12.46
C ASP A 147 -6.80 10.01 -12.41
N ALA A 148 -6.56 10.63 -13.56
CA ALA A 148 -5.72 11.82 -13.71
C ALA A 148 -6.22 13.02 -12.88
N GLU A 149 -7.52 13.07 -12.57
CA GLU A 149 -8.12 14.09 -11.70
C GLU A 149 -8.14 13.69 -10.21
N GLY A 150 -7.59 12.52 -9.87
CA GLY A 150 -7.52 12.00 -8.50
C GLY A 150 -8.84 11.41 -8.00
N ARG A 151 -9.83 11.18 -8.87
CA ARG A 151 -11.09 10.55 -8.46
C ARG A 151 -10.86 9.06 -8.21
N VAL A 152 -11.33 8.59 -7.06
CA VAL A 152 -11.17 7.20 -6.64
C VAL A 152 -12.33 6.34 -7.16
N THR A 153 -12.00 5.23 -7.80
CA THR A 153 -12.93 4.13 -8.08
C THR A 153 -12.45 2.85 -7.40
N ILE A 154 -13.39 2.02 -6.97
CA ILE A 154 -13.10 0.75 -6.29
C ILE A 154 -13.88 -0.34 -6.98
N GLU A 155 -13.15 -1.27 -7.58
CA GLU A 155 -13.69 -2.53 -8.06
C GLU A 155 -13.48 -3.60 -6.99
N ARG A 156 -14.52 -4.41 -6.72
CA ARG A 156 -14.47 -5.50 -5.75
C ARG A 156 -14.54 -6.83 -6.48
N ARG A 157 -13.58 -7.70 -6.20
CA ARG A 157 -13.48 -9.06 -6.76
C ARG A 157 -13.33 -10.06 -5.63
N ARG A 158 -13.54 -11.33 -5.96
CA ARG A 158 -13.09 -12.45 -5.13
C ARG A 158 -12.24 -13.42 -5.95
N TYR A 159 -11.33 -14.12 -5.30
CA TYR A 159 -10.43 -15.08 -5.95
C TYR A 159 -10.12 -16.28 -5.04
N GLY A 160 -9.74 -17.38 -5.67
CA GLY A 160 -9.41 -18.63 -5.00
C GLY A 160 -10.64 -19.38 -4.48
N PRO A 161 -10.40 -20.56 -3.86
CA PRO A 161 -11.43 -21.46 -3.35
C PRO A 161 -12.21 -20.91 -2.15
#